data_AF-A0A9X6U4X8-F1
#
_entry.id   AF-A0A9X6U4X8-F1
#
_cell.length_a   1.000
_cell.length_b   1.000
_cell.length_c   1.000
_cell.angle_alpha   90.00
_cell.angle_beta   90.00
_cell.angle_gamma   90.00
#
_symmetry.space_group_name_H-M   'P 1'
#
loop_
_entity.id
_entity.type
_entity.pdbx_description
1 polymer ?
#
loop_
_entity_poly.entity_id
_entity_poly.type
_entity_poly.pdbx_seq_one_letter_code
_entity_poly.pdbx_strand_id
1 'polypeptide(L)'
;MKIEFSYHAKQRMKKRLITEGEILCTLLYGEQFEGKTRFTKEYRYKDFIIVVSERNSKTIIVTCKYTIQFTNRVRYYVKHNDVGFYEALAILRRSGLQVAS
;
A
#
# COMPACT_ATOMS: atom_id res chain seq x y z
N MET A 1 -4.68 -16.56 12.11
CA MET A 1 -4.95 -16.22 10.69
C MET A 1 -3.68 -16.45 9.89
N LYS A 2 -3.69 -17.33 8.88
CA LYS A 2 -2.53 -17.52 8.00
C LYS A 2 -2.64 -16.53 6.83
N ILE A 3 -1.65 -15.65 6.70
CA ILE A 3 -1.57 -14.67 5.62
C ILE A 3 -0.62 -15.18 4.55
N GLU A 4 -1.07 -15.16 3.31
CA GLU A 4 -0.26 -15.53 2.15
C GLU A 4 -0.22 -14.35 1.16
N PHE A 5 0.92 -14.16 0.50
CA PHE A 5 1.11 -13.08 -0.46
C PHE A 5 1.15 -13.62 -1.88
N SER A 6 0.29 -13.10 -2.76
CA SER A 6 0.37 -13.40 -4.18
C SER A 6 1.71 -12.93 -4.76
N TYR A 7 2.13 -13.52 -5.88
CA TYR A 7 3.32 -13.06 -6.60
C TYR A 7 3.23 -11.56 -6.94
N HIS A 8 2.05 -11.10 -7.37
CA HIS A 8 1.82 -9.70 -7.71
C HIS A 8 1.97 -8.77 -6.50
N ALA A 9 1.47 -9.18 -5.32
CA ALA A 9 1.63 -8.44 -4.08
C ALA A 9 3.13 -8.32 -3.69
N LYS A 10 3.87 -9.43 -3.72
CA LYS A 10 5.32 -9.45 -3.41
C LYS A 10 6.12 -8.52 -4.33
N GLN A 11 5.81 -8.53 -5.63
CA GLN A 11 6.46 -7.62 -6.59
C GLN A 11 6.17 -6.14 -6.28
N ARG A 12 4.93 -5.82 -5.90
CA ARG A 12 4.59 -4.43 -5.52
C ARG A 12 5.23 -4.03 -4.21
N MET A 13 5.28 -4.90 -3.22
CA MET A 13 5.99 -4.66 -1.96
C MET A 13 7.45 -4.30 -2.23
N LYS A 14 8.16 -5.12 -3.01
CA LYS A 14 9.56 -4.86 -3.37
C LYS A 14 9.73 -3.53 -4.11
N LYS A 15 8.98 -3.30 -5.19
CA LYS A 15 9.14 -2.11 -6.03
C LYS A 15 8.74 -0.81 -5.32
N ARG A 16 7.77 -0.89 -4.41
CA ARG A 16 7.20 0.28 -3.73
C ARG A 16 7.69 0.44 -2.30
N LEU A 17 8.65 -0.39 -1.88
CA LEU A 17 9.19 -0.38 -0.51
C LEU A 17 8.11 -0.57 0.57
N ILE A 18 7.01 -1.27 0.27
CA ILE A 18 5.94 -1.56 1.23
C ILE A 18 6.34 -2.77 2.06
N THR A 19 6.30 -2.63 3.37
CA THR A 19 6.71 -3.63 4.35
C THR A 19 5.55 -4.54 4.75
N GLU A 20 5.86 -5.74 5.25
CA GLU A 20 4.84 -6.62 5.83
C GLU A 20 4.13 -5.97 7.03
N GLY A 21 4.85 -5.19 7.84
CA GLY A 21 4.25 -4.46 8.96
C GLY A 21 3.15 -3.49 8.52
N GLU A 22 3.35 -2.73 7.43
CA GLU A 22 2.32 -1.86 6.87
C GLU A 22 1.12 -2.64 6.34
N ILE A 23 1.37 -3.83 5.78
CA ILE A 23 0.29 -4.72 5.35
C ILE A 23 -0.56 -5.14 6.54
N LEU A 24 0.08 -5.63 7.60
CA LEU A 24 -0.59 -6.09 8.82
C LEU A 24 -1.35 -4.95 9.50
N CYS A 25 -0.73 -3.77 9.65
CA CYS A 25 -1.39 -2.60 10.25
C CYS A 25 -2.64 -2.20 9.44
N THR A 26 -2.57 -2.24 8.12
CA THR A 26 -3.73 -1.89 7.28
C THR A 26 -4.86 -2.92 7.40
N LEU A 27 -4.53 -4.21 7.62
CA LEU A 27 -5.56 -5.24 7.87
C LEU A 27 -6.19 -5.11 9.25
N LEU A 28 -5.41 -4.73 10.27
CA LEU A 28 -5.87 -4.65 11.66
C LEU A 28 -6.61 -3.35 11.98
N TYR A 29 -6.18 -2.24 11.39
CA TYR A 29 -6.67 -0.90 11.73
C TYR A 29 -7.32 -0.16 10.56
N GLY A 30 -7.32 -0.76 9.37
CA GLY A 30 -7.90 -0.15 8.18
C GLY A 30 -9.41 -0.28 8.10
N GLU A 31 -10.03 0.67 7.42
CA GLU A 31 -11.43 0.60 7.05
C GLU A 31 -11.62 -0.44 5.93
N GLN A 32 -12.61 -1.32 6.10
CA GLN A 32 -12.93 -2.37 5.14
C GLN A 32 -13.98 -1.87 4.14
N PHE A 33 -13.72 -2.10 2.87
CA PHE A 33 -14.62 -1.83 1.75
C PHE A 33 -14.84 -3.10 0.93
N GLU A 34 -15.99 -3.19 0.26
CA GLU A 34 -16.20 -4.24 -0.74
C GLU A 34 -15.21 -4.07 -1.90
N GLY A 35 -14.60 -5.18 -2.31
CA GLY A 35 -13.70 -5.20 -3.47
C GLY A 35 -14.48 -5.27 -4.79
N LYS A 36 -13.75 -5.14 -5.90
CA LYS A 36 -14.34 -5.23 -7.25
C LYS A 36 -14.95 -6.59 -7.59
N THR A 37 -14.59 -7.64 -6.85
CA THR A 37 -15.12 -8.98 -7.02
C THR A 37 -15.72 -9.48 -5.71
N ARG A 38 -16.71 -10.37 -5.80
CA ARG A 38 -17.42 -10.96 -4.65
C ARG A 38 -16.49 -11.59 -3.59
N PHE A 39 -15.30 -12.04 -4.00
CA PHE A 39 -14.35 -12.72 -3.10
C PHE A 39 -13.22 -11.82 -2.60
N THR A 40 -13.26 -10.53 -2.94
CA THR A 40 -12.22 -9.58 -2.57
C THR A 40 -12.74 -8.50 -1.65
N LYS A 41 -11.92 -8.11 -0.68
CA LYS A 41 -12.13 -6.95 0.18
C LYS A 41 -10.98 -5.98 -0.02
N GLU A 42 -11.28 -4.68 0.03
CA GLU A 42 -10.26 -3.63 0.02
C GLU A 42 -10.16 -3.05 1.43
N TYR A 43 -8.95 -3.01 2.00
CA TYR A 43 -8.66 -2.38 3.28
C TYR A 43 -7.87 -1.10 3.02
N ARG A 44 -8.28 0.01 3.63
CA ARG A 44 -7.60 1.30 3.52
C ARG A 44 -7.14 1.77 4.89
N TYR A 45 -5.87 2.14 4.99
CA TYR A 45 -5.30 2.69 6.21
C TYR A 45 -4.21 3.69 5.87
N LYS A 46 -4.37 4.95 6.30
CA LYS A 46 -3.48 6.06 5.94
C LYS A 46 -3.29 6.13 4.42
N ASP A 47 -2.04 6.11 3.96
CA ASP A 47 -1.66 6.16 2.56
C ASP A 47 -1.69 4.78 1.86
N PHE A 48 -2.19 3.72 2.50
CA PHE A 48 -2.16 2.35 2.00
C PHE A 48 -3.54 1.82 1.62
N ILE A 49 -3.54 1.02 0.55
CA ILE A 49 -4.68 0.25 0.12
C ILE A 49 -4.23 -1.17 -0.16
N ILE A 50 -4.94 -2.14 0.41
CA ILE A 50 -4.65 -3.56 0.28
C ILE A 50 -5.90 -4.26 -0.20
N VAL A 51 -5.75 -5.11 -1.20
CA VAL A 51 -6.83 -5.98 -1.65
C VAL A 51 -6.51 -7.38 -1.19
N VAL A 52 -7.45 -7.97 -0.45
CA VAL A 52 -7.36 -9.35 0.01
C VAL A 52 -8.43 -10.20 -0.63
N SER A 53 -8.14 -11.49 -0.75
CA SER A 53 -9.11 -12.54 -1.06
C SER A 53 -9.18 -13.47 0.15
N GLU A 54 -10.39 -13.70 0.64
CA GLU A 54 -10.64 -14.59 1.78
C GLU A 54 -11.32 -15.86 1.26
N ARG A 55 -10.65 -17.02 1.40
CA ARG A 55 -11.20 -18.33 1.05
C ARG A 55 -10.76 -19.37 2.07
N ASN A 56 -11.68 -20.22 2.52
CA ASN A 56 -11.39 -21.38 3.39
C ASN A 56 -10.48 -21.02 4.59
N SER A 57 -10.80 -19.94 5.30
CA SER A 57 -10.04 -19.44 6.46
C SER A 57 -8.60 -19.00 6.17
N LYS A 58 -8.25 -18.79 4.89
CA LYS A 58 -6.99 -18.19 4.44
C LYS A 58 -7.22 -16.78 3.93
N THR A 59 -6.31 -15.87 4.29
CA THR A 59 -6.28 -14.51 3.78
C THR A 59 -5.13 -14.38 2.79
N ILE A 60 -5.45 -14.14 1.52
CA ILE A 60 -4.46 -13.96 0.46
C ILE A 60 -4.39 -12.47 0.10
N ILE A 61 -3.22 -11.86 0.28
CA ILE A 61 -2.96 -10.51 -0.21
C ILE A 61 -2.83 -10.57 -1.73
N VAL A 62 -3.84 -10.05 -2.43
CA VAL A 62 -3.90 -10.04 -3.89
C VAL A 62 -3.00 -8.94 -4.45
N THR A 63 -3.11 -7.73 -3.89
CA THR A 63 -2.28 -6.59 -4.28
C THR A 63 -2.21 -5.55 -3.17
N CYS A 64 -1.17 -4.73 -3.19
CA CYS A 64 -1.01 -3.56 -2.33
C CYS A 64 -0.65 -2.33 -3.17
N LYS A 65 -1.11 -1.16 -2.76
CA LYS A 65 -0.84 0.11 -3.44
C LYS A 65 -0.88 1.27 -2.45
N TYR A 66 -0.30 2.38 -2.86
CA TYR A 66 -0.53 3.66 -2.20
C TYR A 66 -1.85 4.27 -2.67
N THR A 67 -2.42 5.15 -1.85
CA THR A 67 -3.53 6.02 -2.23
C THR A 67 -3.13 6.93 -3.40
N ILE A 68 -4.14 7.43 -4.11
CA ILE A 68 -3.94 8.42 -5.17
C ILE A 68 -3.35 9.72 -4.60
N GLN A 69 -3.77 10.11 -3.40
CA GLN A 69 -3.28 11.29 -2.70
C GLN A 69 -1.77 11.19 -2.42
N PHE A 70 -1.32 10.08 -1.83
CA PHE A 70 0.11 9.83 -1.62
C PHE A 70 0.89 9.80 -2.94
N THR A 71 0.35 9.11 -3.95
CA THR A 71 0.98 9.04 -5.27
C THR A 71 1.15 10.43 -5.89
N ASN A 72 0.16 11.32 -5.74
CA ASN A 72 0.23 12.70 -6.20
C ASN A 72 1.28 13.50 -5.42
N ARG A 73 1.40 13.29 -4.10
CA ARG A 73 2.47 13.90 -3.28
C ARG A 73 3.87 13.49 -3.76
N VAL A 74 4.07 12.21 -4.07
CA VAL A 74 5.34 11.73 -4.64
C VAL A 74 5.61 12.39 -6.00
N ARG A 75 4.61 12.47 -6.89
CA ARG A 75 4.75 13.15 -8.18
C ARG A 75 5.08 14.63 -8.04
N TYR A 76 4.48 15.31 -7.06
CA TYR A 76 4.79 16.70 -6.76
C TYR A 76 6.26 16.83 -6.35
N TYR A 77 6.73 15.98 -5.45
CA TYR A 77 8.13 15.98 -5.01
C TYR A 77 9.10 15.74 -6.19
N VAL A 78 8.82 14.76 -7.04
CA VAL A 78 9.58 14.49 -8.28
C VAL A 78 9.73 15.76 -9.12
N LYS A 79 8.62 16.46 -9.38
CA LYS A 79 8.60 17.66 -10.23
C LYS A 79 9.45 18.81 -9.67
N HIS A 80 9.53 18.95 -8.34
CA HIS A 80 10.19 20.09 -7.70
C HIS A 80 11.65 19.83 -7.32
N ASN A 81 12.07 18.56 -7.30
CA ASN A 81 13.42 18.17 -6.84
C ASN A 81 14.23 17.44 -7.94
N ASP A 82 13.67 17.27 -9.14
CA ASP A 82 14.30 16.60 -10.29
C ASP A 82 14.89 15.20 -9.96
N VAL A 83 14.14 14.42 -9.18
CA VAL A 83 14.50 13.05 -8.79
C VAL A 83 13.57 12.01 -9.41
N GLY A 84 14.03 10.76 -9.52
CA GLY A 84 13.20 9.66 -10.01
C GLY A 84 12.02 9.34 -9.06
N PHE A 85 10.92 8.79 -9.59
CA PHE A 85 9.74 8.47 -8.77
C PHE A 85 10.03 7.53 -7.59
N TYR A 86 10.83 6.48 -7.81
CA TYR A 86 11.17 5.52 -6.75
C TYR A 86 12.16 6.10 -5.73
N GLU A 87 12.99 7.04 -6.15
CA GLU A 87 13.89 7.78 -5.26
C GLU A 87 13.09 8.75 -4.38
N ALA A 88 12.20 9.55 -4.97
CA ALA A 88 11.25 10.39 -4.25
C ALA A 88 10.42 9.59 -3.24
N LEU A 89 9.94 8.42 -3.66
CA LEU A 89 9.21 7.50 -2.79
C LEU A 89 10.06 7.05 -1.59
N ALA A 90 11.31 6.68 -1.82
CA ALA A 90 12.21 6.25 -0.74
C ALA A 90 12.50 7.41 0.23
N ILE A 91 12.74 8.61 -0.28
CA ILE A 91 12.98 9.82 0.52
C ILE A 91 11.76 10.15 1.38
N LEU A 92 10.57 10.24 0.77
CA LEU A 92 9.32 10.59 1.46
C LEU A 92 8.91 9.53 2.49
N ARG A 93 9.33 8.27 2.32
CA ARG A 93 9.10 7.21 3.31
C ARG A 93 10.07 7.26 4.48
N ARG A 94 11.34 7.59 4.23
CA ARG A 94 12.37 7.72 5.28
C ARG A 94 12.19 8.97 6.12
N SER A 95 11.69 10.05 5.51
CA SER A 95 11.59 11.33 6.18
C SER A 95 10.50 11.39 7.24
N GLY A 96 9.51 10.48 7.23
CA GLY A 96 8.39 10.47 8.20
C GLY A 96 7.61 11.79 8.28
N LEU A 97 7.89 12.75 7.39
CA LEU A 97 7.54 14.15 7.58
C LEU A 97 6.09 14.35 7.15
N GLN A 98 5.27 14.63 8.16
CA GLN A 98 4.22 15.63 8.06
C GLN A 98 4.78 16.80 7.24
N VAL A 99 4.38 16.89 5.97
CA VAL A 99 4.44 18.18 5.29
C VAL A 99 3.29 18.95 5.94
N ALA A 100 3.63 19.75 6.95
CA ALA A 100 2.70 20.65 7.61
C ALA A 100 1.97 21.46 6.53
N SER A 101 0.65 21.56 6.72
CA SER A 101 -0.28 22.46 6.06
C SER A 101 0.26 23.88 5.96
#